data_AF-A0A9D8QIM7-F1
#
_entry.id   AF-A0A9D8QIM7-F1
#
_cell.length_a   1.000
_cell.length_b   1.000
_cell.length_c   1.000
_cell.angle_alpha   90.00
_cell.angle_beta   90.00
_cell.angle_gamma   90.00
#
_symmetry.space_group_name_H-M   'P 1'
#
loop_
_entity.id
_entity.type
_entity.pdbx_description
1 polymer ?
#
loop_
_entity_poly.entity_id
_entity_poly.type
_entity_poly.pdbx_seq_one_letter_code
_entity_poly.pdbx_strand_id
1 'polypeptide(L)'
;CFPGSISGIEPYFPDPADWPAVRAAYEEGTRAEVARVLETVPAEDLTVQFDLAWELNDLSLGDEPVLPWSPAQRFAEKYERVSSSLPGLARAVPEDVRLGFHWCYGTAGGWPMTAMADMELCTLLSNSAVQLCARPVDYFHMPVLPDADDAFLAPLERLDVGDARVFLGLVHPGEAGGGVAAFEERVRRARRHLGEFGIAAVCGHGRDDPAQVDGILRLTRACVERFEELRAGRT
;
A
#
# COMPACT_ATOMS: atom_id res chain seq x y z
N CYS A 1 9.79 3.71 -6.52
CA CYS A 1 9.16 3.11 -5.32
C CYS A 1 10.25 2.95 -4.27
N PHE A 2 9.98 3.34 -3.03
CA PHE A 2 10.88 3.16 -1.89
C PHE A 2 10.16 2.38 -0.78
N PRO A 3 10.86 1.55 0.01
CA PRO A 3 10.30 1.09 1.27
C PRO A 3 9.91 2.26 2.19
N GLY A 4 8.87 2.10 3.00
CA GLY A 4 8.65 2.96 4.17
C GLY A 4 9.85 2.90 5.11
N SER A 5 10.04 3.93 5.94
CA SER A 5 11.26 4.03 6.75
C SER A 5 11.35 2.91 7.79
N ILE A 6 10.24 2.43 8.33
CA ILE A 6 10.21 1.23 9.20
C ILE A 6 10.61 -0.01 8.39
N SER A 7 9.95 -0.23 7.25
CA SER A 7 10.27 -1.35 6.34
C SER A 7 11.72 -1.36 5.87
N GLY A 8 12.33 -0.17 5.71
CA GLY A 8 13.71 -0.01 5.27
C GLY A 8 14.77 -0.16 6.36
N ILE A 9 14.40 -0.09 7.66
CA ILE A 9 15.37 -0.05 8.75
C ILE A 9 15.12 -1.08 9.86
N GLU A 10 13.92 -1.17 10.43
CA GLU A 10 13.68 -1.91 11.68
C GLU A 10 13.98 -3.43 11.56
N PRO A 11 13.74 -4.09 10.40
CA PRO A 11 14.16 -5.47 10.16
C PRO A 11 15.68 -5.70 10.11
N TYR A 12 16.49 -4.64 10.00
CA TYR A 12 17.94 -4.73 9.77
C TYR A 12 18.78 -4.18 10.94
N PHE A 13 18.18 -3.40 11.83
CA PHE A 13 18.82 -2.80 13.00
C PHE A 13 18.17 -3.37 14.27
N PRO A 14 18.79 -4.36 14.95
CA PRO A 14 18.15 -5.09 16.04
C PRO A 14 18.10 -4.32 17.36
N ASP A 15 18.82 -3.20 17.50
CA ASP A 15 18.71 -2.32 18.67
C ASP A 15 17.75 -1.16 18.36
N PRO A 16 16.57 -1.10 19.00
CA PRO A 16 15.62 0.00 18.80
C PRO A 16 16.17 1.38 19.12
N ALA A 17 17.24 1.48 19.93
CA ALA A 17 17.90 2.75 20.21
C ALA A 17 18.56 3.36 18.96
N ASP A 18 18.93 2.54 17.96
CA ASP A 18 19.53 3.01 16.70
C ASP A 18 18.49 3.58 15.73
N TRP A 19 17.23 3.16 15.84
CA TRP A 19 16.19 3.45 14.85
C TRP A 19 15.99 4.95 14.57
N PRO A 20 15.98 5.87 15.56
CA PRO A 20 15.80 7.29 15.28
C PRO A 20 16.91 7.86 14.38
N ALA A 21 18.17 7.50 14.65
CA ALA A 21 19.32 7.99 13.87
C ALA A 21 19.33 7.39 12.46
N VAL A 22 19.07 6.09 12.35
CA VAL A 22 19.03 5.39 11.05
C VAL A 22 17.84 5.85 10.22
N ARG A 23 16.66 6.08 10.83
CA ARG A 23 15.47 6.62 10.15
C ARG A 23 15.76 7.98 9.52
N ALA A 24 16.38 8.88 10.29
CA ALA A 24 16.74 10.20 9.79
C ALA A 24 17.69 10.11 8.59
N ALA A 25 18.71 9.25 8.67
CA ALA A 25 19.64 9.02 7.57
C ALA A 25 18.95 8.38 6.33
N TYR A 26 18.02 7.44 6.55
CA TYR A 26 17.24 6.81 5.49
C TYR A 26 16.39 7.84 4.75
N GLU A 27 15.60 8.64 5.48
CA GLU A 27 14.71 9.65 4.91
C GLU A 27 15.49 10.77 4.19
N GLU A 28 16.65 11.17 4.71
CA GLU A 28 17.58 12.06 4.03
C GLU A 28 18.08 11.45 2.70
N GLY A 29 18.50 10.18 2.75
CA GLY A 29 18.95 9.45 1.57
C GLY A 29 17.86 9.31 0.51
N THR A 30 16.63 8.99 0.91
CA THR A 30 15.47 8.95 0.01
C THR A 30 15.23 10.31 -0.64
N ARG A 31 15.28 11.40 0.12
CA ARG A 31 15.10 12.75 -0.44
C ARG A 31 16.18 13.09 -1.46
N ALA A 32 17.43 12.77 -1.15
CA ALA A 32 18.55 12.98 -2.07
C ALA A 32 18.41 12.14 -3.36
N GLU A 33 17.88 10.92 -3.26
CA GLU A 33 17.61 10.07 -4.43
C GLU A 33 16.48 10.62 -5.29
N VAL A 34 15.37 11.07 -4.68
CA VAL A 34 14.27 11.73 -5.41
C VAL A 34 14.78 12.98 -6.13
N ALA A 35 15.59 13.81 -5.46
CA ALA A 35 16.21 14.99 -6.09
C ALA A 35 17.08 14.63 -7.30
N ARG A 36 17.85 13.54 -7.22
CA ARG A 36 18.68 13.05 -8.33
C ARG A 36 17.84 12.55 -9.51
N VAL A 37 16.74 11.86 -9.26
CA VAL A 37 15.82 11.43 -10.34
C VAL A 37 15.26 12.65 -11.08
N LEU A 38 14.92 13.72 -10.35
CA LEU A 38 14.40 14.97 -10.91
C LEU A 38 15.41 15.76 -11.76
N GLU A 39 16.71 15.44 -11.69
CA GLU A 39 17.71 16.01 -12.62
C GLU A 39 17.47 15.55 -14.07
N THR A 40 16.71 14.47 -14.28
CA THR A 40 16.48 13.86 -15.60
C THR A 40 15.02 13.59 -15.94
N VAL A 41 14.16 13.43 -14.93
CA VAL A 41 12.72 13.19 -15.10
C VAL A 41 11.95 14.42 -14.63
N PRO A 42 11.15 15.08 -15.49
CA PRO A 42 10.28 16.17 -15.05
C PRO A 42 9.36 15.76 -13.91
N ALA A 43 9.05 16.68 -12.99
CA ALA A 43 8.23 16.38 -11.82
C ALA A 43 6.83 15.88 -12.20
N GLU A 44 6.25 16.43 -13.27
CA GLU A 44 4.94 16.03 -13.80
C GLU A 44 4.89 14.61 -14.36
N ASP A 45 6.04 14.05 -14.71
CA ASP A 45 6.22 12.68 -15.23
C ASP A 45 6.68 11.70 -14.14
N LEU A 46 6.96 12.19 -12.92
CA LEU A 46 7.42 11.40 -11.79
C LEU A 46 6.27 11.08 -10.82
N THR A 47 6.25 9.84 -10.35
CA THR A 47 5.43 9.41 -9.21
C THR A 47 6.32 8.67 -8.22
N VAL A 48 6.27 9.09 -6.95
CA VAL A 48 6.96 8.43 -5.86
C VAL A 48 5.93 7.70 -5.00
N GLN A 49 6.16 6.40 -4.84
CA GLN A 49 5.38 5.54 -3.96
C GLN A 49 6.26 5.05 -2.81
N PHE A 50 5.69 5.01 -1.61
CA PHE A 50 6.24 4.27 -0.47
C PHE A 50 5.50 2.96 -0.23
N ASP A 51 6.24 1.87 -0.09
CA ASP A 51 5.72 0.53 0.21
C ASP A 51 5.90 0.23 1.71
N LEU A 52 4.78 0.10 2.44
CA LEU A 52 4.77 -0.09 3.89
C LEU A 52 4.34 -1.52 4.22
N ALA A 53 5.29 -2.45 4.21
CA ALA A 53 5.03 -3.87 4.46
C ALA A 53 5.11 -4.22 5.94
N TRP A 54 6.25 -3.93 6.58
CA TRP A 54 6.48 -4.27 7.97
C TRP A 54 5.58 -3.48 8.92
N GLU A 55 5.22 -2.24 8.55
CA GLU A 55 4.27 -1.41 9.28
C GLU A 55 2.89 -2.07 9.37
N LEU A 56 2.36 -2.53 8.24
CA LEU A 56 1.06 -3.21 8.20
C LEU A 56 1.10 -4.56 8.92
N ASN A 57 2.16 -5.34 8.70
CA ASN A 57 2.33 -6.63 9.35
C ASN A 57 2.44 -6.48 10.88
N ASP A 58 3.20 -5.50 11.36
CA ASP A 58 3.35 -5.25 12.79
C ASP A 58 2.05 -4.83 13.48
N LEU A 59 1.27 -3.96 12.84
CA LEU A 59 -0.04 -3.55 13.34
C LEU A 59 -1.05 -4.70 13.34
N SER A 60 -0.99 -5.58 12.33
CA SER A 60 -1.91 -6.72 12.22
C SER A 60 -1.77 -7.75 13.34
N LEU A 61 -0.61 -7.78 14.01
CA LEU A 61 -0.35 -8.67 15.14
C LEU A 61 -0.87 -8.13 16.48
N GLY A 62 -1.47 -6.93 16.49
CA GLY A 62 -1.94 -6.30 17.72
C GLY A 62 -0.78 -6.00 18.67
N ASP A 63 -0.82 -6.55 19.87
CA ASP A 63 0.19 -6.34 20.91
C ASP A 63 1.43 -7.27 20.76
N GLU A 64 1.39 -8.26 19.86
CA GLU A 64 2.48 -9.23 19.68
C GLU A 64 3.62 -8.66 18.83
N PRO A 65 4.89 -8.86 19.19
CA PRO A 65 6.02 -8.31 18.44
C PRO A 65 6.17 -8.97 17.06
N VAL A 66 6.41 -8.16 16.02
CA VAL A 66 6.60 -8.64 14.64
C VAL A 66 7.98 -9.27 14.39
N LEU A 67 9.01 -8.80 15.11
CA LEU A 67 10.37 -9.32 15.07
C LEU A 67 10.82 -9.70 16.48
N PRO A 68 11.77 -10.63 16.64
CA PRO A 68 12.27 -11.04 17.96
C PRO A 68 12.83 -9.90 18.82
N TRP A 69 13.27 -8.80 18.19
CA TRP A 69 13.80 -7.60 18.84
C TRP A 69 12.85 -6.40 18.80
N SER A 70 11.65 -6.55 18.23
CA SER A 70 10.64 -5.49 18.30
C SER A 70 10.31 -5.22 19.76
N PRO A 71 10.19 -3.94 20.18
CA PRO A 71 9.83 -3.61 21.55
C PRO A 71 8.44 -4.14 21.86
N ALA A 72 8.23 -4.57 23.10
CA ALA A 72 6.90 -4.93 23.59
C ALA A 72 6.05 -3.66 23.64
N GLN A 73 5.05 -3.58 22.78
CA GLN A 73 4.21 -2.40 22.59
C GLN A 73 2.77 -2.81 22.39
N ARG A 74 1.87 -2.02 22.98
CA ARG A 74 0.43 -2.09 22.72
C ARG A 74 0.16 -1.62 21.31
N PHE A 75 -0.94 -2.06 20.72
CA PHE A 75 -1.40 -1.62 19.40
C PHE A 75 -1.37 -0.09 19.25
N ALA A 76 -1.82 0.66 20.26
CA ALA A 76 -1.83 2.13 20.23
C ALA A 76 -0.42 2.74 20.07
N GLU A 77 0.58 2.16 20.75
CA GLU A 77 1.97 2.62 20.68
C GLU A 77 2.61 2.27 19.33
N LYS A 78 2.31 1.09 18.78
CA LYS A 78 2.72 0.72 17.43
C LYS A 78 2.09 1.63 16.38
N TYR A 79 0.80 1.91 16.52
CA TYR A 79 0.06 2.79 15.63
C TYR A 79 0.62 4.20 15.65
N GLU A 80 0.93 4.74 16.82
CA GLU A 80 1.60 6.04 16.96
C GLU A 80 2.98 6.03 16.28
N ARG A 81 3.80 5.00 16.48
CA ARG A 81 5.10 4.86 15.81
C ARG A 81 4.96 4.83 14.28
N VAL A 82 4.02 4.03 13.76
CA VAL A 82 3.80 3.89 12.31
C VAL A 82 3.28 5.21 11.73
N SER A 83 2.20 5.75 12.29
CA SER A 83 1.55 6.96 11.77
C SER A 83 2.48 8.19 11.85
N SER A 84 3.27 8.33 12.91
CA SER A 84 4.24 9.43 13.06
C SER A 84 5.42 9.36 12.08
N SER A 85 5.65 8.21 11.42
CA SER A 85 6.67 8.09 10.37
C SER A 85 6.21 8.66 9.01
N LEU A 86 4.90 8.71 8.75
CA LEU A 86 4.34 9.11 7.46
C LEU A 86 4.74 10.53 7.03
N PRO A 87 4.75 11.56 7.92
CA PRO A 87 5.17 12.91 7.53
C PRO A 87 6.65 12.99 7.11
N GLY A 88 7.52 12.13 7.66
CA GLY A 88 8.93 12.04 7.27
C GLY A 88 9.07 11.57 5.82
N LEU A 89 8.35 10.51 5.47
CA LEU A 89 8.29 9.97 4.10
C LEU A 89 7.72 10.99 3.12
N ALA A 90 6.60 11.63 3.46
CA ALA A 90 5.97 12.63 2.61
C ALA A 90 6.90 13.83 2.34
N ARG A 91 7.67 14.27 3.36
CA ARG A 91 8.64 15.37 3.23
C ARG A 91 9.82 15.04 2.31
N ALA A 92 10.12 13.76 2.10
CA ALA A 92 11.16 13.34 1.18
C ALA A 92 10.78 13.55 -0.30
N VAL A 93 9.51 13.86 -0.58
CA VAL A 93 8.99 14.06 -1.94
C VAL A 93 8.61 15.53 -2.15
N PRO A 94 9.12 16.21 -3.20
CA PRO A 94 8.72 17.58 -3.56
C PRO A 94 7.24 17.71 -3.93
N GLU A 95 6.61 18.85 -3.60
CA GLU A 95 5.15 19.06 -3.73
C GLU A 95 4.58 18.87 -5.15
N ASP A 96 5.39 19.15 -6.16
CA ASP A 96 5.04 19.02 -7.58
C ASP A 96 5.14 17.57 -8.11
N VAL A 97 5.73 16.66 -7.34
CA VAL A 97 5.81 15.23 -7.63
C VAL A 97 4.67 14.49 -6.97
N ARG A 98 3.99 13.61 -7.71
CA ARG A 98 2.91 12.78 -7.16
C ARG A 98 3.42 11.83 -6.09
N LEU A 99 2.77 11.82 -4.93
CA LEU A 99 3.06 10.98 -3.77
C LEU A 99 1.94 9.95 -3.57
N GLY A 100 2.31 8.67 -3.43
CA GLY A 100 1.38 7.63 -3.02
C GLY A 100 1.92 6.70 -1.95
N PHE A 101 1.00 6.03 -1.27
CA PHE A 101 1.30 4.98 -0.29
C PHE A 101 0.70 3.65 -0.71
N HIS A 102 1.48 2.58 -0.61
CA HIS A 102 1.02 1.21 -0.75
C HIS A 102 1.05 0.50 0.61
N TRP A 103 -0.13 0.12 1.09
CA TRP A 103 -0.30 -0.65 2.33
C TRP A 103 -0.04 -2.12 2.04
N CYS A 104 1.21 -2.55 2.16
CA CYS A 104 1.65 -3.84 1.64
C CYS A 104 1.41 -4.95 2.68
N TYR A 105 0.72 -6.04 2.29
CA TYR A 105 0.57 -7.21 3.18
C TYR A 105 1.80 -8.11 3.19
N GLY A 106 2.87 -7.74 2.47
CA GLY A 106 4.09 -8.51 2.35
C GLY A 106 3.94 -9.72 1.44
N THR A 107 5.07 -10.19 0.91
CA THR A 107 5.16 -11.35 0.00
C THR A 107 6.26 -12.34 0.40
N ALA A 108 6.89 -12.15 1.57
CA ALA A 108 7.89 -13.10 2.07
C ALA A 108 7.20 -14.40 2.49
N GLY A 109 7.61 -15.52 1.89
CA GLY A 109 6.97 -16.83 2.14
C GLY A 109 5.67 -17.07 1.37
N GLY A 110 5.26 -16.15 0.50
CA GLY A 110 3.97 -16.18 -0.21
C GLY A 110 3.19 -14.89 0.00
N TRP A 111 2.13 -14.68 -0.79
CA TRP A 111 1.21 -13.56 -0.59
C TRP A 111 -0.13 -14.05 -0.02
N PRO A 112 -0.69 -13.38 1.00
CA PRO A 112 -0.04 -12.35 1.82
C PRO A 112 0.99 -12.94 2.81
N MET A 113 1.93 -12.13 3.31
CA MET A 113 2.82 -12.53 4.42
C MET A 113 2.00 -12.74 5.71
N THR A 114 1.11 -11.80 6.00
CA THR A 114 0.13 -11.91 7.10
C THR A 114 -1.27 -11.72 6.53
N ALA A 115 -2.17 -12.64 6.86
CA ALA A 115 -3.58 -12.51 6.49
C ALA A 115 -4.22 -11.38 7.30
N MET A 116 -4.76 -10.39 6.61
CA MET A 116 -5.51 -9.30 7.24
C MET A 116 -6.93 -9.78 7.56
N ALA A 117 -7.49 -9.32 8.68
CA ALA A 117 -8.86 -9.64 9.06
C ALA A 117 -9.89 -8.87 8.22
N ASP A 118 -9.58 -7.62 7.91
CA ASP A 118 -10.41 -6.68 7.16
C ASP A 118 -9.55 -5.52 6.60
N MET A 119 -10.22 -4.50 6.03
CA MET A 119 -9.58 -3.28 5.50
C MET A 119 -9.35 -2.17 6.55
N GLU A 120 -9.49 -2.45 7.86
CA GLU A 120 -9.42 -1.41 8.90
C GLU A 120 -8.07 -0.72 8.94
N LEU A 121 -6.97 -1.48 8.92
CA LEU A 121 -5.62 -0.90 8.97
C LEU A 121 -5.33 -0.01 7.75
N CYS A 122 -5.74 -0.44 6.55
CA CYS A 122 -5.63 0.35 5.33
C CYS A 122 -6.43 1.66 5.45
N THR A 123 -7.63 1.59 6.03
CA THR A 123 -8.50 2.76 6.22
C THR A 123 -7.90 3.74 7.24
N LEU A 124 -7.52 3.26 8.42
CA LEU A 124 -6.95 4.06 9.51
C LEU A 124 -5.65 4.77 9.09
N LEU A 125 -4.75 4.06 8.41
CA LEU A 125 -3.48 4.63 7.97
C LEU A 125 -3.65 5.65 6.84
N SER A 126 -4.61 5.44 5.94
CA SER A 126 -4.90 6.42 4.88
C SER A 126 -5.47 7.72 5.44
N ASN A 127 -6.44 7.61 6.35
CA ASN A 127 -7.01 8.78 7.02
C ASN A 127 -5.92 9.52 7.82
N SER A 128 -5.04 8.79 8.51
CA SER A 128 -3.91 9.39 9.24
C SER A 128 -2.90 10.05 8.32
N ALA A 129 -2.59 9.44 7.17
CA ALA A 129 -1.67 10.02 6.20
C ALA A 129 -2.17 11.39 5.73
N VAL A 130 -3.46 11.51 5.41
CA VAL A 130 -4.07 12.79 4.99
C VAL A 130 -4.08 13.81 6.13
N GLN A 131 -4.30 13.39 7.38
CA GLN A 131 -4.31 14.30 8.53
C GLN A 131 -2.92 14.77 8.96
N LEU A 132 -1.91 13.90 8.86
CA LEU A 132 -0.57 14.15 9.43
C LEU A 132 0.43 14.70 8.41
N CYS A 133 0.27 14.41 7.12
CA CYS A 133 1.17 14.92 6.10
C CYS A 133 0.87 16.39 5.80
N ALA A 134 1.91 17.23 5.81
CA ALA A 134 1.77 18.67 5.52
C ALA A 134 1.47 18.97 4.04
N ARG A 135 1.57 17.97 3.17
CA ARG A 135 1.30 18.04 1.73
C ARG A 135 0.21 17.04 1.35
N PRO A 136 -0.50 17.25 0.23
CA PRO A 136 -1.43 16.26 -0.29
C PRO A 136 -0.73 14.91 -0.57
N VAL A 137 -1.47 13.84 -0.27
CA VAL A 137 -1.18 12.49 -0.78
C VAL A 137 -2.07 12.29 -1.99
N ASP A 138 -1.49 11.93 -3.14
CA ASP A 138 -2.21 11.83 -4.40
C ASP A 138 -2.99 10.52 -4.52
N TYR A 139 -2.48 9.43 -3.95
CA TYR A 139 -3.18 8.14 -3.96
C TYR A 139 -2.78 7.16 -2.86
N PHE A 140 -3.69 6.22 -2.59
CA PHE A 140 -3.48 5.07 -1.73
C PHE A 140 -3.74 3.78 -2.51
N HIS A 141 -2.81 2.83 -2.44
CA HIS A 141 -2.99 1.48 -2.98
C HIS A 141 -3.20 0.46 -1.85
N MET A 142 -4.38 -0.17 -1.84
CA MET A 142 -4.83 -1.07 -0.78
C MET A 142 -5.10 -2.48 -1.34
N PRO A 143 -4.35 -3.51 -0.93
CA PRO A 143 -4.60 -4.89 -1.36
C PRO A 143 -5.91 -5.42 -0.79
N VAL A 144 -6.64 -6.18 -1.61
CA VAL A 144 -7.86 -6.87 -1.17
C VAL A 144 -7.63 -8.37 -1.28
N LEU A 145 -8.06 -9.13 -0.27
CA LEU A 145 -7.94 -10.59 -0.29
C LEU A 145 -8.84 -11.21 -1.38
N PRO A 146 -8.44 -12.35 -1.98
CA PRO A 146 -9.15 -12.91 -3.13
C PRO A 146 -10.57 -13.36 -2.82
N ASP A 147 -10.83 -13.71 -1.58
CA ASP A 147 -12.09 -14.17 -1.01
C ASP A 147 -12.77 -13.12 -0.13
N ALA A 148 -12.26 -11.88 -0.09
CA ALA A 148 -12.78 -10.77 0.70
C ALA A 148 -14.30 -10.61 0.54
N ASP A 149 -15.04 -10.72 1.63
CA ASP A 149 -16.50 -10.55 1.67
C ASP A 149 -16.89 -9.10 2.02
N ASP A 150 -18.19 -8.87 2.23
CA ASP A 150 -18.68 -7.55 2.63
C ASP A 150 -18.16 -7.11 4.00
N ALA A 151 -17.93 -8.05 4.93
CA ALA A 151 -17.40 -7.72 6.26
C ALA A 151 -15.93 -7.26 6.17
N PHE A 152 -15.14 -7.94 5.33
CA PHE A 152 -13.75 -7.54 5.05
C PHE A 152 -13.67 -6.12 4.47
N LEU A 153 -14.61 -5.74 3.60
CA LEU A 153 -14.61 -4.47 2.88
C LEU A 153 -15.34 -3.32 3.61
N ALA A 154 -16.21 -3.63 4.57
CA ALA A 154 -16.98 -2.65 5.33
C ALA A 154 -16.17 -1.48 5.92
N PRO A 155 -14.91 -1.65 6.39
CA PRO A 155 -14.11 -0.52 6.86
C PRO A 155 -13.91 0.60 5.84
N LEU A 156 -13.93 0.30 4.53
CA LEU A 156 -13.77 1.30 3.48
C LEU A 156 -14.83 2.40 3.50
N GLU A 157 -16.00 2.15 4.09
CA GLU A 157 -17.06 3.15 4.27
C GLU A 157 -16.65 4.30 5.21
N ARG A 158 -15.59 4.11 6.02
CA ARG A 158 -15.02 5.13 6.92
C ARG A 158 -13.80 5.84 6.34
N LEU A 159 -13.50 5.60 5.07
CA LEU A 159 -12.37 6.24 4.42
C LEU A 159 -12.63 7.74 4.21
N ASP A 160 -11.71 8.56 4.68
CA ASP A 160 -11.76 10.03 4.62
C ASP A 160 -10.42 10.55 4.12
N VAL A 161 -10.22 10.45 2.80
CA VAL A 161 -8.95 10.74 2.14
C VAL A 161 -9.00 11.97 1.22
N GLY A 162 -10.10 12.74 1.28
CA GLY A 162 -10.30 13.94 0.46
C GLY A 162 -10.18 13.64 -1.03
N ASP A 163 -9.32 14.38 -1.73
CA ASP A 163 -9.10 14.26 -3.18
C ASP A 163 -8.16 13.10 -3.58
N ALA A 164 -7.57 12.40 -2.61
CA ALA A 164 -6.64 11.30 -2.90
C ALA A 164 -7.37 10.16 -3.61
N ARG A 165 -6.76 9.60 -4.65
CA ARG A 165 -7.33 8.47 -5.38
C ARG A 165 -7.07 7.16 -4.64
N VAL A 166 -8.09 6.32 -4.53
CA VAL A 166 -7.93 4.97 -3.99
C VAL A 166 -7.77 3.98 -5.15
N PHE A 167 -6.75 3.14 -5.08
CA PHE A 167 -6.57 1.99 -5.95
C PHE A 167 -6.72 0.72 -5.11
N LEU A 168 -7.72 -0.11 -5.46
CA LEU A 168 -7.90 -1.40 -4.82
C LEU A 168 -7.15 -2.48 -5.61
N GLY A 169 -6.32 -3.25 -4.90
CA GLY A 169 -5.64 -4.42 -5.42
C GLY A 169 -6.63 -5.57 -5.58
N LEU A 170 -7.29 -5.66 -6.74
CA LEU A 170 -8.35 -6.62 -7.04
C LEU A 170 -7.96 -7.62 -8.13
N VAL A 171 -6.81 -7.41 -8.80
CA VAL A 171 -6.27 -8.34 -9.77
C VAL A 171 -5.34 -9.33 -9.05
N HIS A 172 -5.65 -10.61 -9.16
CA HIS A 172 -4.93 -11.72 -8.52
C HIS A 172 -4.30 -12.64 -9.57
N PRO A 173 -3.06 -12.38 -9.97
CA PRO A 173 -2.38 -13.25 -10.92
C PRO A 173 -1.93 -14.56 -10.24
N GLY A 174 -2.02 -15.68 -10.96
CA GLY A 174 -1.55 -16.99 -10.46
C GLY A 174 -2.54 -17.80 -9.62
N GLU A 175 -3.69 -17.24 -9.24
CA GLU A 175 -4.73 -18.00 -8.53
C GLU A 175 -5.59 -18.85 -9.49
N ALA A 176 -5.85 -20.10 -9.10
CA ALA A 176 -6.87 -20.92 -9.73
C ALA A 176 -8.25 -20.26 -9.50
N GLY A 177 -8.81 -19.65 -10.54
CA GLY A 177 -10.05 -18.87 -10.45
C GLY A 177 -9.85 -17.35 -10.52
N GLY A 178 -8.61 -16.84 -10.54
CA GLY A 178 -8.27 -15.41 -10.66
C GLY A 178 -8.55 -14.76 -12.02
N GLY A 179 -9.44 -15.34 -12.83
CA GLY A 179 -9.81 -14.80 -14.13
C GLY A 179 -10.69 -13.54 -14.04
N VAL A 180 -10.97 -12.95 -15.20
CA VAL A 180 -11.75 -11.70 -15.34
C VAL A 180 -13.13 -11.79 -14.65
N ALA A 181 -13.78 -12.97 -14.65
CA ALA A 181 -15.08 -13.15 -14.00
C ALA A 181 -15.02 -13.02 -12.47
N ALA A 182 -13.99 -13.59 -11.83
CA ALA A 182 -13.79 -13.44 -10.39
C ALA A 182 -13.38 -12.01 -10.02
N PHE A 183 -12.53 -11.38 -10.84
CA PHE A 183 -12.20 -9.97 -10.71
C PHE A 183 -13.46 -9.08 -10.75
N GLU A 184 -14.36 -9.32 -11.69
CA GLU A 184 -15.61 -8.57 -11.83
C GLU A 184 -16.53 -8.71 -10.60
N GLU A 185 -16.62 -9.90 -10.02
CA GLU A 185 -17.36 -10.11 -8.76
C GLU A 185 -16.74 -9.31 -7.59
N ARG A 186 -15.41 -9.32 -7.47
CA ARG A 186 -14.70 -8.51 -6.46
C ARG A 186 -14.96 -7.01 -6.65
N VAL A 187 -14.96 -6.53 -7.90
CA VAL A 187 -15.31 -5.13 -8.22
C VAL A 187 -16.73 -4.80 -7.80
N ARG A 188 -17.71 -5.66 -8.09
CA ARG A 188 -19.11 -5.44 -7.69
C ARG A 188 -19.26 -5.37 -6.17
N ARG A 189 -18.53 -6.21 -5.46
CA ARG A 189 -18.52 -6.22 -3.99
C ARG A 189 -17.89 -4.97 -3.41
N ALA A 190 -16.68 -4.63 -3.85
CA ALA A 190 -15.99 -3.40 -3.42
C ALA A 190 -16.84 -2.14 -3.65
N ARG A 191 -17.58 -2.06 -4.77
CA ARG A 191 -18.49 -0.94 -5.08
C ARG A 191 -19.63 -0.74 -4.07
N ARG A 192 -19.96 -1.73 -3.25
CA ARG A 192 -20.95 -1.58 -2.18
C ARG A 192 -20.42 -0.74 -1.01
N HIS A 193 -19.10 -0.71 -0.82
CA HIS A 193 -18.44 -0.04 0.30
C HIS A 193 -17.63 1.19 -0.13
N LEU A 194 -17.20 1.26 -1.40
CA LEU A 194 -16.48 2.40 -1.97
C LEU A 194 -16.93 2.66 -3.41
N GLY A 195 -17.61 3.79 -3.65
CA GLY A 195 -18.24 4.09 -4.94
C GLY A 195 -17.24 4.33 -6.09
N GLU A 196 -16.14 5.01 -5.79
CA GLU A 196 -15.10 5.38 -6.76
C GLU A 196 -13.74 4.86 -6.31
N PHE A 197 -13.09 4.09 -7.20
CA PHE A 197 -11.73 3.61 -7.03
C PHE A 197 -11.12 3.27 -8.39
N GLY A 198 -9.79 3.22 -8.45
CA GLY A 198 -9.02 2.56 -9.49
C GLY A 198 -8.68 1.12 -9.11
N ILE A 199 -8.16 0.34 -10.05
CA ILE A 199 -7.77 -1.05 -9.82
C ILE A 199 -6.26 -1.23 -9.99
N ALA A 200 -5.71 -2.23 -9.31
CA ALA A 200 -4.34 -2.68 -9.49
C ALA A 200 -4.22 -4.19 -9.18
N ALA A 201 -3.04 -4.74 -9.42
CA ALA A 201 -2.66 -6.02 -8.83
C ALA A 201 -2.49 -5.88 -7.31
N VAL A 202 -2.73 -6.97 -6.57
CA VAL A 202 -2.64 -6.97 -5.10
C VAL A 202 -1.31 -6.50 -4.53
N CYS A 203 -0.21 -6.71 -5.25
CA CYS A 203 1.14 -6.36 -4.87
C CYS A 203 2.03 -6.35 -6.14
N GLY A 204 3.31 -5.97 -6.00
CA GLY A 204 4.28 -6.07 -7.09
C GLY A 204 4.71 -7.51 -7.44
N HIS A 205 5.18 -7.69 -8.67
CA HIS A 205 5.56 -8.99 -9.26
C HIS A 205 7.02 -9.41 -9.04
N GLY A 206 7.72 -8.79 -8.08
CA GLY A 206 9.17 -9.01 -7.87
C GLY A 206 9.56 -10.42 -7.43
N ARG A 207 8.57 -11.26 -7.06
CA ARG A 207 8.76 -12.66 -6.63
C ARG A 207 8.11 -13.68 -7.58
N ASP A 208 7.46 -13.22 -8.64
CA ASP A 208 6.86 -14.09 -9.65
C ASP A 208 7.93 -14.67 -10.58
N ASP A 209 7.67 -15.86 -11.13
CA ASP A 209 8.51 -16.42 -12.19
C ASP A 209 8.47 -15.49 -13.43
N PRO A 210 9.63 -15.02 -13.94
CA PRO A 210 9.70 -14.19 -15.14
C PRO A 210 8.92 -14.77 -16.35
N ALA A 211 8.81 -16.09 -16.46
CA ALA A 211 8.03 -16.75 -17.52
C ALA A 211 6.51 -16.47 -17.41
N GLN A 212 6.01 -16.10 -16.23
CA GLN A 212 4.59 -15.81 -15.99
C GLN A 212 4.24 -14.33 -16.25
N VAL A 213 5.23 -13.43 -16.27
CA VAL A 213 5.01 -11.97 -16.36
C VAL A 213 4.11 -11.58 -17.54
N ASP A 214 4.32 -12.18 -18.71
CA ASP A 214 3.50 -11.92 -19.89
C ASP A 214 2.03 -12.33 -19.69
N GLY A 215 1.79 -13.45 -19.00
CA GLY A 215 0.44 -13.87 -18.59
C GLY A 215 -0.20 -12.91 -17.57
N ILE A 216 0.58 -12.46 -16.59
CA ILE A 216 0.16 -11.49 -15.57
C ILE A 216 -0.27 -10.16 -16.21
N LEU A 217 0.54 -9.63 -17.13
CA LEU A 217 0.25 -8.38 -17.84
C LEU A 217 -0.99 -8.50 -18.73
N ARG A 218 -1.16 -9.63 -19.43
CA ARG A 218 -2.38 -9.90 -20.21
C ARG A 218 -3.64 -9.96 -19.34
N LEU A 219 -3.57 -10.66 -18.21
CA LEU A 219 -4.68 -10.73 -17.27
C LEU A 219 -5.03 -9.34 -16.74
N THR A 220 -4.00 -8.58 -16.31
CA THR A 220 -4.18 -7.22 -15.80
C THR A 220 -4.86 -6.34 -16.84
N ARG A 221 -4.41 -6.38 -18.10
CA ARG A 221 -5.05 -5.66 -19.20
C ARG A 221 -6.52 -6.05 -19.38
N ALA A 222 -6.83 -7.35 -19.40
CA ALA A 222 -8.20 -7.82 -19.55
C ALA A 222 -9.11 -7.38 -18.39
N CYS A 223 -8.59 -7.35 -17.15
CA CYS A 223 -9.31 -6.81 -16.00
C CYS A 223 -9.54 -5.29 -16.12
N VAL A 224 -8.57 -4.53 -16.62
CA VAL A 224 -8.73 -3.08 -16.89
C VAL A 224 -9.82 -2.84 -17.94
N GLU A 225 -9.76 -3.54 -19.07
CA GLU A 225 -10.78 -3.43 -20.13
C GLU A 225 -12.17 -3.73 -19.57
N ARG A 226 -12.30 -4.81 -18.79
CA ARG A 226 -13.57 -5.16 -18.14
C ARG A 226 -14.02 -4.11 -17.13
N PHE A 227 -13.10 -3.54 -16.36
CA PHE A 227 -13.42 -2.51 -15.39
C PHE A 227 -14.00 -1.26 -16.05
N GLU A 228 -13.42 -0.83 -17.17
CA GLU A 228 -13.92 0.31 -17.96
C GLU A 228 -15.31 0.05 -18.53
N GLU A 229 -15.59 -1.15 -19.05
CA GLU A 229 -16.95 -1.55 -19.45
C GLU A 229 -17.95 -1.44 -18.30
N LEU A 230 -17.58 -1.94 -17.12
CA LEU A 230 -18.38 -1.86 -15.90
C LEU A 230 -18.51 -0.42 -15.38
N ARG A 231 -17.64 0.52 -15.78
CA ARG A 231 -17.80 1.96 -15.49
C ARG A 231 -18.77 2.59 -16.49
N ALA A 232 -18.61 2.32 -17.77
CA ALA A 232 -19.44 2.89 -18.84
C ALA A 232 -20.91 2.45 -18.75
N GLY A 233 -21.18 1.20 -18.37
CA GLY A 233 -22.55 0.67 -18.21
C GLY A 233 -23.31 1.16 -16.96
N ARG A 234 -22.76 2.12 -16.20
CA ARG A 234 -23.42 2.74 -15.03
C ARG A 234 -24.18 4.03 -15.36
N THR A 235 -24.29 4.40 -16.65
CA THR A 235 -25.16 5.49 -17.13
C THR A 235 -26.62 5.08 -17.19
#